data_AF-A0A1E1X115-F1
#
_entry.id   AF-A0A1E1X115-F1
#
_cell.length_a   1.000
_cell.length_b   1.000
_cell.length_c   1.000
_cell.angle_alpha   90.00
_cell.angle_beta   90.00
_cell.angle_gamma   90.00
#
_symmetry.space_group_name_H-M   'P 1'
#
loop_
_entity.id
_entity.type
_entity.pdbx_description
1 polymer ?
#
loop_
_entity_poly.entity_id
_entity_poly.type
_entity_poly.pdbx_seq_one_letter_code
_entity_poly.pdbx_strand_id
1 'polypeptide(L)'
;VETTEGTASTPVYLKVYDLSHGLASKVSLPLLGFHLEGLWHTSIAIFGNEYLFGQGISYCSEARCEELTALPLARKILLGHTEITKDLFHEYIDSMKVTFSPESYHLLRWNCNHFTNAAAEF
;
A
#
# COMPACT_ATOMS: atom_id res chain seq x y z
N VAL A 1 -39.46 -3.95 16.47
CA VAL A 1 -38.19 -3.20 16.42
C VAL A 1 -37.38 -3.85 15.32
N GLU A 2 -37.48 -3.30 14.11
CA GLU A 2 -36.65 -3.71 12.98
C GLU A 2 -35.21 -3.30 13.29
N THR A 3 -34.33 -4.29 13.42
CA THR A 3 -32.89 -4.07 13.45
C THR A 3 -32.47 -3.65 12.04
N THR A 4 -32.18 -2.37 11.87
CA THR A 4 -31.44 -1.89 10.70
C THR A 4 -30.04 -2.51 10.76
N GLU A 5 -29.81 -3.57 9.98
CA GLU A 5 -28.47 -4.06 9.66
C GLU A 5 -27.74 -2.93 8.92
N GLY A 6 -26.99 -2.11 9.66
CA GLY A 6 -26.04 -1.20 9.05
C GLY A 6 -24.99 -2.05 8.35
N THR A 7 -24.82 -1.84 7.05
CA THR A 7 -23.72 -2.40 6.26
C THR A 7 -22.41 -2.17 7.02
N ALA A 8 -21.74 -3.25 7.44
CA ALA A 8 -20.52 -3.16 8.21
C ALA A 8 -19.39 -2.60 7.31
N SER A 9 -19.12 -1.31 7.44
CA SER A 9 -18.10 -0.63 6.65
C SER A 9 -16.70 -0.93 7.22
N THR A 10 -15.77 -1.34 6.36
CA THR A 10 -14.39 -1.71 6.75
C THR A 10 -13.44 -0.53 6.53
N PRO A 11 -12.62 -0.14 7.52
CA PRO A 11 -11.65 0.94 7.34
C PRO A 11 -10.51 0.52 6.40
N VAL A 12 -10.10 1.45 5.53
CA VAL A 12 -9.01 1.28 4.57
C VAL A 12 -7.85 2.18 4.95
N TYR A 13 -6.66 1.62 5.09
CA TYR A 13 -5.46 2.37 5.47
C TYR A 13 -4.40 2.33 4.38
N LEU A 14 -3.73 3.46 4.15
CA LEU A 14 -2.46 3.53 3.46
C LEU A 14 -1.34 3.42 4.50
N LYS A 15 -0.50 2.39 4.38
CA LYS A 15 0.74 2.30 5.16
C LYS A 15 1.88 2.89 4.32
N VAL A 16 2.69 3.73 4.95
CA VAL A 16 3.79 4.46 4.31
C VAL A 16 5.08 4.10 5.03
N TYR A 17 6.08 3.71 4.25
CA TYR A 17 7.42 3.34 4.70
C TYR A 17 8.45 4.21 4.00
N ASP A 18 9.54 4.53 4.69
CA ASP A 18 10.70 5.19 4.08
C ASP A 18 11.80 4.15 3.83
N LEU A 19 12.01 3.79 2.57
CA LEU A 19 13.05 2.85 2.14
C LEU A 19 14.47 3.35 2.49
N SER A 20 14.63 4.65 2.72
CA SER A 20 15.92 5.26 3.05
C SER A 20 16.24 5.27 4.54
N HIS A 21 15.32 4.85 5.42
CA HIS A 21 15.47 4.96 6.88
C HIS A 21 15.86 6.38 7.35
N GLY A 22 15.28 7.41 6.74
CA GLY A 22 15.56 8.81 7.02
C GLY A 22 16.91 9.30 6.50
N LEU A 23 17.64 8.53 5.69
CA LEU A 23 18.86 8.99 5.06
C LEU A 23 18.58 9.96 3.93
N ALA A 24 17.51 9.76 3.14
CA ALA A 24 17.20 10.63 2.01
C ALA A 24 17.08 12.10 2.45
N SER A 25 16.37 12.40 3.54
CA SER A 25 16.25 13.76 4.07
C SER A 25 17.57 14.39 4.50
N LYS A 26 18.55 13.57 4.89
CA LYS A 26 19.85 14.05 5.39
C LYS A 26 20.87 14.27 4.28
N VAL A 27 20.87 13.42 3.24
CA VAL A 27 21.95 13.40 2.24
C VAL A 27 21.51 13.74 0.81
N SER A 28 20.21 13.87 0.54
CA SER A 28 19.71 14.14 -0.83
C SER A 28 20.24 15.42 -1.43
N LEU A 29 20.23 16.53 -0.69
CA LEU A 29 20.65 17.84 -1.23
C LEU A 29 22.11 17.84 -1.73
N PRO A 30 23.12 17.39 -0.96
CA PRO A 30 24.50 17.35 -1.46
C PRO A 30 24.75 16.27 -2.53
N LEU A 31 23.97 15.18 -2.58
CA LEU A 31 24.18 14.09 -3.54
C LEU A 31 23.43 14.27 -4.86
N LEU A 32 22.21 14.79 -4.81
CA LEU A 32 21.27 14.87 -5.93
C LEU A 32 21.03 16.31 -6.40
N GLY A 33 21.44 17.31 -5.62
CA GLY A 33 21.18 18.73 -5.90
C GLY A 33 19.78 19.20 -5.55
N PHE A 34 18.94 18.34 -4.96
CA PHE A 34 17.60 18.68 -4.47
C PHE A 34 17.25 17.90 -3.21
N HIS A 35 16.32 18.43 -2.41
CA HIS A 35 15.89 17.82 -1.16
C HIS A 35 14.80 16.77 -1.40
N LEU A 36 14.99 15.58 -0.83
CA LEU A 36 14.01 14.50 -0.75
C LEU A 36 13.71 14.21 0.72
N GLU A 37 12.45 14.26 1.13
CA GLU A 37 12.05 13.94 2.52
C GLU A 37 12.21 12.44 2.83
N GLY A 38 12.03 11.57 1.83
CA GLY A 38 12.07 10.12 1.98
C GLY A 38 11.98 9.41 0.63
N LEU A 39 12.28 8.12 0.64
CA LEU A 39 12.00 7.22 -0.49
C LEU A 39 10.75 6.41 -0.14
N TRP A 40 9.60 6.95 -0.51
CA TRP A 40 8.32 6.43 -0.05
C TRP A 40 7.91 5.14 -0.77
N HIS A 41 7.69 4.10 0.02
CA HIS A 41 7.01 2.87 -0.35
C HIS A 41 5.65 2.82 0.34
N THR A 42 4.61 2.40 -0.37
CA THR A 42 3.26 2.32 0.17
C THR A 42 2.61 0.95 -0.04
N SER A 43 1.68 0.62 0.85
CA SER A 43 0.81 -0.56 0.78
C SER A 43 -0.61 -0.21 1.25
N ILE A 44 -1.60 -1.02 0.85
CA ILE A 44 -2.98 -0.91 1.34
C ILE A 44 -3.19 -1.93 2.45
N ALA A 45 -3.72 -1.50 3.60
CA ALA A 45 -4.13 -2.34 4.70
C ALA A 45 -5.66 -2.32 4.87
N ILE A 46 -6.28 -3.48 4.66
CA ILE A 46 -7.73 -3.68 4.68
C ILE A 46 -8.03 -5.17 4.99
N PHE A 47 -9.15 -5.45 5.66
CA PHE A 47 -9.57 -6.83 6.02
C PHE A 47 -8.51 -7.64 6.81
N GLY A 48 -7.69 -6.95 7.61
CA GLY A 48 -6.57 -7.52 8.39
C GLY A 48 -5.36 -7.95 7.56
N ASN A 49 -5.37 -7.66 6.26
CA ASN A 49 -4.30 -7.94 5.32
C ASN A 49 -3.60 -6.66 4.91
N GLU A 50 -2.35 -6.79 4.48
CA GLU A 50 -1.58 -5.75 3.79
C GLU A 50 -1.24 -6.23 2.38
N TYR A 51 -1.52 -5.39 1.39
CA TYR A 51 -1.37 -5.64 -0.04
C TYR A 51 -0.24 -4.77 -0.59
N LEU A 52 0.73 -5.39 -1.25
CA LEU A 52 1.97 -4.77 -1.71
C LEU A 52 2.19 -5.05 -3.20
N PHE A 53 2.93 -4.17 -3.86
CA PHE A 53 3.41 -4.39 -5.22
C PHE A 53 4.92 -4.17 -5.32
N GLY A 54 5.61 -5.19 -5.83
CA GLY A 54 7.04 -5.22 -6.09
C GLY A 54 7.33 -6.21 -7.21
N GLN A 55 7.65 -7.46 -6.84
CA GLN A 55 7.78 -8.59 -7.77
C GLN A 55 6.40 -9.17 -8.14
N GLY A 56 5.48 -8.30 -8.58
CA GLY A 56 4.05 -8.59 -8.68
C GLY A 56 3.28 -8.23 -7.40
N ILE A 57 1.96 -8.37 -7.45
CA ILE A 57 1.10 -8.13 -6.28
C ILE A 57 1.19 -9.31 -5.32
N SER A 58 1.41 -9.01 -4.04
CA SER A 58 1.37 -9.98 -2.95
C SER A 58 0.58 -9.41 -1.77
N TYR A 59 0.09 -10.30 -0.92
CA TYR A 59 -0.54 -9.90 0.35
C TYR A 59 -0.28 -10.93 1.44
N CYS A 60 -0.23 -10.45 2.67
CA CYS A 60 -0.13 -11.24 3.89
C CYS A 60 -0.95 -10.57 5.00
N SER A 61 -1.07 -11.20 6.18
CA SER A 61 -1.57 -10.47 7.35
C SER A 61 -0.66 -9.28 7.64
N GLU A 62 -1.21 -8.17 8.16
CA GLU A 62 -0.44 -6.96 8.46
C GLU A 62 0.82 -7.27 9.31
N ALA A 63 0.67 -8.10 10.35
CA ALA A 63 1.78 -8.50 11.22
C ALA A 63 2.89 -9.28 10.47
N ARG A 64 2.51 -10.15 9.53
CA ARG A 64 3.49 -10.90 8.73
C ARG A 64 4.18 -9.99 7.72
N CYS A 65 3.45 -9.06 7.12
CA CYS A 65 4.05 -8.12 6.19
C CYS A 65 5.01 -7.16 6.89
N GLU A 66 4.71 -6.71 8.11
CA GLU A 66 5.63 -5.90 8.93
C GLU A 66 6.94 -6.65 9.23
N GLU A 67 6.86 -7.93 9.59
CA GLU A 67 8.03 -8.78 9.80
C GLU A 67 8.87 -8.95 8.53
N LEU A 68 8.22 -9.18 7.39
CA LEU A 68 8.88 -9.43 6.10
C LEU A 68 9.51 -8.17 5.50
N THR A 69 8.82 -7.03 5.62
CA THR A 69 9.29 -5.76 5.05
C THR A 69 10.51 -5.25 5.82
N ALA A 70 10.59 -5.53 7.13
CA ALA A 70 11.67 -5.10 8.01
C ALA A 70 11.93 -3.57 7.98
N LEU A 71 10.92 -2.79 7.60
CA LEU A 71 10.95 -1.34 7.58
C LEU A 71 10.05 -0.80 8.69
N PRO A 72 10.51 0.24 9.44
CA PRO A 72 9.64 0.92 10.38
C PRO A 72 8.49 1.61 9.63
N LEU A 73 7.27 1.41 10.12
CA LEU A 73 6.10 2.12 9.60
C LEU A 73 6.25 3.61 9.88
N ALA A 74 6.40 4.41 8.83
CA ALA A 74 6.54 5.87 8.96
C ALA A 74 5.19 6.53 9.21
N ARG A 75 4.14 6.13 8.48
CA ARG A 75 2.77 6.65 8.64
C ARG A 75 1.74 5.54 8.39
N LYS A 76 0.63 5.55 9.15
CA LYS A 76 -0.59 4.81 8.85
C LYS A 76 -1.72 5.82 8.68
N ILE A 77 -2.20 5.97 7.45
CA ILE A 77 -3.15 7.01 7.06
C ILE A 77 -4.49 6.34 6.78
N LEU A 78 -5.55 6.74 7.48
CA LEU A 78 -6.91 6.31 7.16
C LEU A 78 -7.32 6.99 5.85
N LEU A 79 -7.59 6.21 4.81
CA LEU A 79 -8.08 6.72 3.53
C LEU A 79 -9.60 6.88 3.54
N GLY A 80 -10.30 5.99 4.22
CA GLY A 80 -11.76 5.98 4.28
C GLY A 80 -12.31 4.67 4.82
N HIS A 81 -13.57 4.40 4.53
CA HIS A 81 -14.20 3.11 4.78
C HIS A 81 -14.86 2.62 3.50
N THR A 82 -14.96 1.31 3.36
CA THR A 82 -15.58 0.66 2.20
C THR A 82 -16.60 -0.37 2.64
N GLU A 83 -17.64 -0.53 1.84
CA GLU A 83 -18.66 -1.58 2.00
C GLU A 83 -18.39 -2.79 1.10
N ILE A 84 -17.33 -2.74 0.28
CA ILE A 84 -16.94 -3.88 -0.55
C ILE A 84 -16.56 -5.08 0.33
N THR A 85 -16.90 -6.27 -0.14
CA THR A 85 -16.51 -7.50 0.55
C THR A 85 -15.04 -7.82 0.29
N LYS A 86 -14.45 -8.60 1.20
CA LYS A 86 -13.09 -9.12 1.03
C LYS A 86 -12.92 -9.91 -0.26
N ASP A 87 -13.91 -10.71 -0.62
CA ASP A 87 -13.89 -11.55 -1.82
C ASP A 87 -13.90 -10.70 -3.09
N LEU A 88 -14.76 -9.68 -3.15
CA LEU A 88 -14.81 -8.76 -4.29
C LEU A 88 -13.49 -7.99 -4.44
N PHE A 89 -12.91 -7.54 -3.31
CA PHE A 89 -11.61 -6.89 -3.34
C PHE A 89 -10.51 -7.85 -3.84
N HIS A 90 -10.52 -9.11 -3.42
CA HIS A 90 -9.57 -10.10 -3.92
C HIS A 90 -9.72 -10.38 -5.42
N GLU A 91 -10.95 -10.48 -5.93
CA GLU A 91 -11.20 -10.61 -7.37
C GLU A 91 -10.62 -9.41 -8.15
N TYR A 92 -10.79 -8.20 -7.61
CA TYR A 92 -10.18 -7.01 -8.18
C TYR A 92 -8.65 -7.06 -8.14
N ILE A 93 -8.05 -7.38 -6.99
CA ILE A 93 -6.60 -7.56 -6.85
C ILE A 93 -6.06 -8.60 -7.84
N ASP A 94 -6.75 -9.72 -8.01
CA ASP A 94 -6.35 -10.78 -8.94
C ASP A 94 -6.42 -10.31 -10.40
N SER A 95 -7.45 -9.55 -10.77
CA SER A 95 -7.55 -8.94 -12.11
C SER A 95 -6.40 -7.97 -12.39
N MET A 96 -5.92 -7.26 -11.36
CA MET A 96 -4.83 -6.30 -11.46
C MET A 96 -3.44 -6.95 -11.64
N LYS A 97 -3.27 -8.24 -11.33
CA LYS A 97 -1.97 -8.94 -11.46
C LYS A 97 -1.41 -8.94 -12.88
N VAL A 98 -2.28 -8.79 -13.89
CA VAL A 98 -1.87 -8.66 -15.30
C VAL A 98 -1.15 -7.32 -15.53
N THR A 99 -1.68 -6.23 -15.01
CA THR A 99 -1.13 -4.87 -15.19
C THR A 99 -0.01 -4.57 -14.20
N PHE A 100 -0.07 -5.17 -13.00
CA PHE A 100 0.93 -5.07 -11.94
C PHE A 100 1.72 -6.38 -11.83
N SER A 101 2.26 -6.83 -12.97
CA SER A 101 3.13 -8.00 -13.05
C SER A 101 4.55 -7.68 -12.55
N PRO A 102 5.38 -8.69 -12.21
CA PRO A 102 6.78 -8.47 -11.87
C PRO A 102 7.55 -7.68 -12.95
N GLU A 103 7.29 -7.97 -14.22
CA GLU A 103 7.95 -7.36 -15.38
C GLU A 103 7.51 -5.91 -15.60
N SER A 104 6.31 -5.55 -15.13
CA SER A 104 5.79 -4.19 -15.25
C SER A 104 6.43 -3.21 -14.25
N TYR A 105 7.10 -3.71 -13.20
CA TYR A 105 7.60 -2.87 -12.13
C TYR A 105 8.71 -1.93 -12.63
N HIS A 106 8.49 -0.63 -12.47
CA HIS A 106 9.45 0.42 -12.74
C HIS A 106 9.51 1.41 -11.57
N LEU A 107 10.67 1.49 -10.92
CA LEU A 107 10.90 2.29 -9.71
C LEU A 107 10.34 3.71 -9.77
N LEU A 108 10.46 4.39 -10.92
CA LEU A 108 10.02 5.79 -11.09
C LEU A 108 8.68 6.00 -11.79
N ARG A 109 8.13 5.00 -12.49
CA ARG A 109 7.04 5.19 -13.46
C ARG A 109 5.86 4.24 -13.27
N TRP A 110 6.08 3.11 -12.60
CA TRP A 110 5.06 2.11 -12.37
C TRP A 110 5.45 1.24 -11.18
N ASN A 111 5.05 1.66 -9.98
CA ASN A 111 5.58 1.11 -8.73
C ASN A 111 4.46 0.93 -7.70
N CYS A 112 4.84 0.54 -6.48
CA CYS A 112 3.94 0.39 -5.34
C CYS A 112 2.94 1.55 -5.15
N ASN A 113 3.35 2.80 -5.38
CA ASN A 113 2.50 3.97 -5.19
C ASN A 113 1.40 4.08 -6.25
N HIS A 114 1.65 3.57 -7.46
CA HIS A 114 0.63 3.50 -8.52
C HIS A 114 -0.38 2.39 -8.22
N PHE A 115 0.11 1.26 -7.72
CA PHE A 115 -0.73 0.15 -7.26
C PHE A 115 -1.64 0.58 -6.11
N THR A 116 -1.10 1.19 -5.05
CA THR A 116 -1.90 1.61 -3.90
C THR A 116 -2.90 2.70 -4.25
N ASN A 117 -2.58 3.59 -5.22
CA ASN A 117 -3.56 4.54 -5.75
C ASN A 117 -4.73 3.82 -6.43
N ALA A 118 -4.45 2.89 -7.35
CA ALA A 118 -5.49 2.12 -8.04
C ALA A 118 -6.31 1.24 -7.08
N ALA A 119 -5.67 0.69 -6.04
CA ALA A 119 -6.34 -0.11 -5.02
C ALA A 119 -7.20 0.73 -4.06
N ALA A 120 -6.85 2.00 -3.85
CA ALA A 120 -7.62 2.93 -3.02
C ALA A 120 -8.82 3.54 -3.75
N GLU A 121 -8.76 3.66 -5.08
CA GLU A 121 -9.83 4.21 -5.91
C GLU A 121 -10.99 3.24 -6.18
N PHE A 122 -10.76 1.93 -5.97
CA PHE A 122 -11.76 0.87 -6.12
C PHE A 122 -12.64 0.73 -4.88
#